data_AF-A0AAI9UHI9-F1
#
_entry.id   AF-A0AAI9UHI9-F1
#
_cell.length_a   1.000
_cell.length_b   1.000
_cell.length_c   1.000
_cell.angle_alpha   90.00
_cell.angle_beta   90.00
_cell.angle_gamma   90.00
#
_symmetry.space_group_name_H-M   'P 1'
#
loop_
_entity.id
_entity.type
_entity.pdbx_description
1 polymer ?
#
loop_
_entity_poly.entity_id
_entity_poly.type
_entity_poly.pdbx_seq_one_letter_code
_entity_poly.pdbx_strand_id
1 'polypeptide(L)'
;MSPTQIMTRPCRSPFQMDGTTETYFMRYPGSGDSPSTPAAEPLPTKEQLLELCDSVRTSLRHSKSLGPHADRIQSLLERALKNELNHTQSLDFETLQYARLDRLLVDVLDPAHRPSPLPLRFRADMALCESLQKMWRARFRDQYFSLDQVRQRSLSIGGEMRDIQFTASGMDPLESWAVTNSCRDPISELEGNQQFEPGHWWLNLACAHRDGVIGTAVEKPTKGKYGVTALPLLTGREEHIRGNLYRYVREGRLSDMHVSLLTCVGTQIRILRGYRLKSTLAPQAGVRYDGLYTIRQYSNKLDAATDKYRLELLLERVDGQKGLDEVQQVPSPSQLDDWHAFKKVEAEMVRQRKGDDGLLDFKMRKEEERIDREHWRRASEFKASLGAEGCGLGLIMSV
;
A
#
# COMPACT_ATOMS: atom_id res chain seq x y z
N MET A 1 -32.94 64.18 3.18
CA MET A 1 -32.89 65.64 2.97
C MET A 1 -31.87 66.22 3.94
N SER A 2 -30.76 66.77 3.43
CA SER A 2 -29.94 67.78 4.14
C SER A 2 -30.60 69.16 3.90
N PRO A 3 -30.34 70.26 4.65
CA PRO A 3 -29.05 70.80 5.09
C PRO A 3 -29.04 71.11 6.63
N THR A 4 -28.17 71.89 7.30
CA THR A 4 -27.37 73.09 6.93
C THR A 4 -26.22 73.33 7.93
N GLN A 5 -25.11 73.95 7.50
CA GLN A 5 -23.98 74.40 8.34
C GLN A 5 -24.11 75.88 8.78
N ILE A 6 -23.60 76.24 9.98
CA ILE A 6 -23.16 77.61 10.35
C ILE A 6 -22.00 77.44 11.39
N MET A 7 -20.71 77.66 11.03
CA MET A 7 -19.88 78.86 11.33
C MET A 7 -20.02 79.46 12.75
N THR A 8 -19.00 79.72 13.57
CA THR A 8 -17.93 80.73 13.34
C THR A 8 -16.86 80.79 14.48
N ARG A 9 -15.58 81.01 14.10
CA ARG A 9 -14.60 82.00 14.64
C ARG A 9 -13.81 81.75 15.97
N PRO A 10 -12.71 82.51 16.30
CA PRO A 10 -11.36 82.33 15.71
C PRO A 10 -10.19 82.58 16.73
N CYS A 11 -9.02 83.04 16.23
CA CYS A 11 -7.80 83.56 16.92
C CYS A 11 -6.77 82.50 17.37
N ARG A 12 -5.45 82.70 17.20
CA ARG A 12 -4.67 83.85 16.66
C ARG A 12 -3.34 83.36 16.06
N SER A 13 -2.90 83.98 14.96
CA SER A 13 -1.50 83.93 14.46
C SER A 13 -0.68 85.06 15.12
N PRO A 14 0.67 85.08 15.07
CA PRO A 14 1.30 85.79 13.96
C PRO A 14 2.71 85.29 13.48
N PHE A 15 3.08 85.77 12.27
CA PHE A 15 4.41 85.90 11.64
C PHE A 15 5.10 84.74 10.87
N GLN A 16 5.15 84.97 9.54
CA GLN A 16 6.17 84.56 8.55
C GLN A 16 7.52 85.26 8.89
N MET A 17 8.72 85.01 8.33
CA MET A 17 9.22 84.69 6.97
C MET A 17 10.62 84.03 7.12
N ASP A 18 11.30 83.38 6.17
CA ASP A 18 11.03 82.87 4.81
C ASP A 18 12.06 81.74 4.53
N GLY A 19 12.00 80.94 3.45
CA GLY A 19 12.66 81.24 2.16
C GLY A 19 13.66 80.13 1.76
N THR A 20 13.97 80.01 0.45
CA THR A 20 14.96 79.10 -0.18
C THR A 20 14.79 77.58 -0.01
N THR A 21 14.43 76.94 -1.13
CA THR A 21 14.73 75.53 -1.43
C THR A 21 16.23 75.31 -1.59
N GLU A 22 16.82 74.38 -0.83
CA GLU A 22 18.04 73.70 -1.27
C GLU A 22 18.11 72.26 -0.73
N THR A 23 18.41 71.31 -1.60
CA THR A 23 18.44 69.88 -1.31
C THR A 23 19.74 69.47 -0.61
N TYR A 24 19.65 69.01 0.64
CA TYR A 24 20.75 68.31 1.31
C TYR A 24 20.41 66.83 1.55
N PHE A 25 21.17 65.95 0.88
CA PHE A 25 21.14 64.51 1.11
C PHE A 25 21.74 64.18 2.49
N MET A 26 20.91 63.72 3.42
CA MET A 26 21.37 63.03 4.63
C MET A 26 21.07 61.53 4.50
N ARG A 27 22.12 60.73 4.27
CA ARG A 27 22.05 59.27 4.34
C ARG A 27 21.87 58.84 5.79
N TYR A 28 20.73 58.23 6.12
CA TYR A 28 20.64 57.37 7.30
C TYR A 28 20.96 55.92 6.90
N PRO A 29 21.93 55.25 7.57
CA PRO A 29 22.19 53.84 7.36
C PRO A 29 21.22 52.96 8.18
N GLY A 30 20.95 51.74 7.70
CA GLY A 30 20.48 50.66 8.56
C GLY A 30 18.96 50.43 8.65
N SER A 31 18.27 50.32 7.51
CA SER A 31 17.08 49.47 7.45
C SER A 31 17.51 48.00 7.55
N GLY A 32 17.24 47.35 8.69
CA GLY A 32 17.64 45.96 8.95
C GLY A 32 16.54 45.18 9.68
N ASP A 33 16.13 44.07 9.06
CA ASP A 33 15.48 42.90 9.64
C ASP A 33 14.16 43.10 10.40
N SER A 34 13.09 43.30 9.62
CA SER A 34 11.82 42.61 9.92
C SER A 34 12.09 41.10 9.99
N PRO A 35 11.54 40.36 10.97
CA PRO A 35 11.77 38.92 11.06
C PRO A 35 11.24 38.24 9.80
N SER A 36 12.14 37.62 9.05
CA SER A 36 11.81 36.87 7.85
C SER A 36 10.79 35.78 8.20
N THR A 37 9.59 35.88 7.62
CA THR A 37 8.63 34.78 7.58
C THR A 37 9.40 33.51 7.20
N PRO A 38 9.33 32.41 7.99
CA PRO A 38 10.10 31.21 7.67
C PRO A 38 9.73 30.79 6.25
N ALA A 39 10.75 30.68 5.39
CA ALA A 39 10.57 30.37 3.98
C ALA A 39 9.72 29.09 3.87
N ALA A 40 8.55 29.20 3.25
CA ALA A 40 7.61 28.09 3.22
C ALA A 40 8.29 26.88 2.60
N GLU A 41 8.36 25.77 3.35
CA GLU A 41 9.02 24.55 2.87
C GLU A 41 8.52 24.20 1.47
N PRO A 42 9.41 23.85 0.52
CA PRO A 42 9.01 23.49 -0.82
C PRO A 42 7.95 22.38 -0.77
N LEU A 43 7.01 22.41 -1.72
CA LEU A 43 5.98 21.38 -1.81
C LEU A 43 6.68 20.01 -1.91
N PRO A 44 6.32 19.01 -1.08
CA PRO A 44 6.96 17.70 -1.14
C PRO A 44 6.77 17.05 -2.51
N THR A 45 7.74 16.24 -2.94
CA THR A 45 7.62 15.52 -4.22
C THR A 45 6.44 14.53 -4.17
N LYS A 46 5.88 14.18 -5.33
CA LYS A 46 4.69 13.30 -5.40
C LYS A 46 4.93 11.93 -4.75
N GLU A 47 6.17 11.46 -4.76
CA GLU A 47 6.64 10.25 -4.07
C GLU A 47 6.60 10.42 -2.54
N GLN A 48 7.16 11.50 -2.01
CA GLN A 48 7.11 11.83 -0.57
C GLN A 48 5.67 12.04 -0.07
N LEU A 49 4.78 12.57 -0.93
CA LEU A 49 3.36 12.71 -0.63
C LEU A 49 2.65 11.35 -0.57
N LEU A 50 3.00 10.41 -1.46
CA LEU A 50 2.47 9.05 -1.45
C LEU A 50 2.87 8.30 -0.17
N GLU A 51 4.16 8.33 0.20
CA GLU A 51 4.67 7.74 1.44
C GLU A 51 3.99 8.33 2.69
N LEU A 52 3.84 9.66 2.74
CA LEU A 52 3.14 10.36 3.81
C LEU A 52 1.67 9.91 3.91
N CYS A 53 0.96 9.83 2.78
CA CYS A 53 -0.42 9.38 2.74
C CYS A 53 -0.56 7.91 3.18
N ASP A 54 0.33 7.03 2.71
CA ASP A 54 0.32 5.62 3.10
C ASP A 54 0.63 5.41 4.59
N SER A 55 1.55 6.18 5.17
CA SER A 55 1.86 6.12 6.61
C SER A 55 0.68 6.59 7.46
N VAL A 56 0.03 7.70 7.09
CA VAL A 56 -1.17 8.22 7.77
C VAL A 56 -2.36 7.26 7.63
N ARG A 57 -2.63 6.72 6.42
CA ARG A 57 -3.71 5.75 6.19
C ARG A 57 -3.48 4.43 6.92
N THR A 58 -2.23 3.98 7.03
CA THR A 58 -1.84 2.83 7.86
C THR A 58 -2.14 3.09 9.33
N SER A 59 -1.80 4.28 9.83
CA SER A 59 -2.07 4.70 11.20
C SER A 59 -3.56 4.79 11.50
N LEU A 60 -4.37 5.32 10.57
CA LEU A 60 -5.83 5.41 10.70
C LEU A 60 -6.50 4.04 10.79
N ARG A 61 -6.00 3.05 10.05
CA ARG A 61 -6.54 1.68 10.08
C ARG A 61 -6.26 0.98 11.40
N HIS A 62 -5.01 1.01 11.86
CA HIS A 62 -4.54 0.25 13.04
C HIS A 62 -4.79 0.98 14.37
N SER A 63 -4.39 2.26 14.48
CA SER A 63 -4.39 3.03 15.73
C SER A 63 -5.56 4.01 15.86
N LYS A 64 -6.42 4.11 14.83
CA LYS A 64 -7.54 5.09 14.76
C LYS A 64 -7.08 6.54 14.96
N SER A 65 -5.86 6.85 14.49
CA SER A 65 -5.23 8.16 14.61
C SER A 65 -4.43 8.51 13.36
N LEU A 66 -4.09 9.79 13.17
CA LEU A 66 -3.24 10.24 12.06
C LEU A 66 -1.76 9.83 12.21
N GLY A 67 -1.38 9.22 13.34
CA GLY A 67 -0.04 8.67 13.57
C GLY A 67 1.08 9.71 13.71
N PRO A 68 2.35 9.29 13.53
CA PRO A 68 3.53 10.13 13.81
C PRO A 68 3.71 11.30 12.83
N HIS A 69 2.92 11.39 11.76
CA HIS A 69 2.99 12.46 10.77
C HIS A 69 1.75 13.37 10.78
N ALA A 70 0.94 13.31 11.84
CA ALA A 70 -0.29 14.10 11.99
C ALA A 70 -0.09 15.60 11.71
N ASP A 71 0.85 16.26 12.40
CA ASP A 71 1.06 17.71 12.22
C ASP A 71 1.58 18.05 10.80
N ARG A 72 2.35 17.14 10.16
CA ARG A 72 2.88 17.31 8.79
C ARG A 72 1.76 17.21 7.75
N ILE A 73 0.87 16.23 7.87
CA ILE A 73 -0.27 16.10 6.95
C ILE A 73 -1.32 17.19 7.19
N GLN A 74 -1.60 17.54 8.45
CA GLN A 74 -2.51 18.65 8.80
C GLN A 74 -2.01 19.97 8.18
N SER A 75 -0.75 20.33 8.39
CA SER A 75 -0.14 21.54 7.81
C SER A 75 -0.21 21.57 6.28
N LEU A 76 -0.09 20.40 5.63
CA LEU A 76 -0.22 20.28 4.19
C LEU A 76 -1.66 20.50 3.71
N LEU A 77 -2.63 19.89 4.39
CA LEU A 77 -4.06 20.02 4.07
C LEU A 77 -4.57 21.46 4.31
N GLU A 78 -4.14 22.09 5.41
CA GLU A 78 -4.43 23.51 5.68
C GLU A 78 -3.84 24.43 4.61
N ARG A 79 -2.58 24.21 4.21
CA ARG A 79 -1.94 24.93 3.10
C ARG A 79 -2.70 24.72 1.79
N ALA A 80 -3.08 23.48 1.46
CA ALA A 80 -3.88 23.17 0.29
C ALA A 80 -5.23 23.90 0.31
N LEU A 81 -5.94 23.91 1.44
CA LEU A 81 -7.25 24.56 1.57
C LEU A 81 -7.14 26.08 1.41
N LYS A 82 -6.16 26.71 2.08
CA LYS A 82 -5.86 28.13 1.93
C LYS A 82 -5.55 28.49 0.47
N ASN A 83 -4.82 27.62 -0.21
CA ASN A 83 -4.44 27.81 -1.61
C ASN A 83 -5.64 27.69 -2.56
N GLU A 84 -6.55 26.74 -2.36
CA GLU A 84 -7.82 26.64 -3.11
C GLU A 84 -8.74 27.85 -2.86
N LEU A 85 -8.83 28.33 -1.62
CA LEU A 85 -9.61 29.53 -1.25
C LEU A 85 -9.06 30.82 -1.88
N ASN A 86 -7.73 30.93 -2.01
CA ASN A 86 -7.06 32.05 -2.66
C ASN A 86 -7.01 31.92 -4.20
N HIS A 87 -7.60 30.86 -4.77
CA HIS A 87 -7.48 30.47 -6.18
C HIS A 87 -6.04 30.24 -6.69
N THR A 88 -5.06 30.17 -5.79
CA THR A 88 -3.67 29.81 -6.06
C THR A 88 -3.56 28.29 -6.14
N GLN A 89 -3.81 27.72 -7.31
CA GLN A 89 -3.93 26.28 -7.56
C GLN A 89 -2.61 25.50 -7.34
N SER A 90 -2.23 25.22 -6.09
CA SER A 90 -0.92 24.64 -5.74
C SER A 90 -0.79 23.13 -5.91
N LEU A 91 -1.91 22.42 -6.02
CA LEU A 91 -1.93 20.98 -6.32
C LEU A 91 -2.58 20.79 -7.68
N ASP A 92 -1.92 20.03 -8.55
CA ASP A 92 -2.42 19.61 -9.83
C ASP A 92 -3.17 18.27 -9.72
N PHE A 93 -3.84 17.88 -10.80
CA PHE A 93 -4.59 16.63 -10.83
C PHE A 93 -3.68 15.40 -10.80
N GLU A 94 -2.48 15.46 -11.42
CA GLU A 94 -1.54 14.34 -11.43
C GLU A 94 -1.04 14.03 -10.02
N THR A 95 -0.59 15.03 -9.25
CA THR A 95 -0.14 14.80 -7.87
C THR A 95 -1.27 14.28 -6.98
N LEU A 96 -2.48 14.83 -7.11
CA LEU A 96 -3.66 14.35 -6.38
C LEU A 96 -3.96 12.87 -6.67
N GLN A 97 -3.97 12.50 -7.95
CA GLN A 97 -4.18 11.12 -8.39
C GLN A 97 -3.06 10.19 -7.88
N TYR A 98 -1.80 10.60 -8.08
CA TYR A 98 -0.60 9.84 -7.76
C TYR A 98 -0.50 9.58 -6.26
N ALA A 99 -0.48 10.63 -5.43
CA ALA A 99 -0.32 10.54 -3.98
C ALA A 99 -1.57 9.98 -3.24
N ARG A 100 -2.64 9.61 -3.96
CA ARG A 100 -3.90 9.07 -3.41
C ARG A 100 -4.55 10.01 -2.36
N LEU A 101 -4.42 11.33 -2.54
CA LEU A 101 -4.93 12.33 -1.59
C LEU A 101 -6.46 12.27 -1.44
N ASP A 102 -7.20 12.01 -2.52
CA ASP A 102 -8.64 11.72 -2.48
C ASP A 102 -8.99 10.53 -1.57
N ARG A 103 -8.16 9.48 -1.57
CA ARG A 103 -8.33 8.28 -0.74
C ARG A 103 -7.97 8.54 0.71
N LEU A 104 -6.96 9.37 0.99
CA LEU A 104 -6.70 9.87 2.34
C LEU A 104 -7.92 10.63 2.88
N LEU A 105 -8.50 11.56 2.12
CA LEU A 105 -9.70 12.29 2.56
C LEU A 105 -10.88 11.35 2.86
N VAL A 106 -11.07 10.31 2.04
CA VAL A 106 -12.10 9.28 2.30
C VAL A 106 -11.79 8.49 3.58
N ASP A 107 -10.55 8.01 3.76
CA ASP A 107 -10.16 7.21 4.91
C ASP A 107 -10.23 8.00 6.24
N VAL A 108 -9.96 9.32 6.25
CA VAL A 108 -10.14 10.19 7.44
C VAL A 108 -11.61 10.39 7.79
N LEU A 109 -12.49 10.50 6.78
CA LEU A 109 -13.92 10.73 6.98
C LEU A 109 -14.70 9.45 7.30
N ASP A 110 -14.14 8.27 7.00
CA ASP A 110 -14.76 6.96 7.23
C ASP A 110 -15.07 6.69 8.73
N PRO A 111 -16.33 6.43 9.10
CA PRO A 111 -16.71 5.96 10.44
C PRO A 111 -15.85 4.83 11.01
N ALA A 112 -15.36 3.89 10.19
CA ALA A 112 -14.59 2.73 10.63
C ALA A 112 -13.16 3.06 11.10
N HIS A 113 -12.64 4.26 10.78
CA HIS A 113 -11.31 4.72 11.20
C HIS A 113 -11.36 5.74 12.34
N ARG A 114 -12.55 6.13 12.81
CA ARG A 114 -12.70 7.18 13.82
C ARG A 114 -12.23 6.69 15.20
N PRO A 115 -11.44 7.48 15.95
CA PRO A 115 -11.16 7.22 17.35
C PRO A 115 -12.44 7.35 18.19
N SER A 116 -12.57 6.52 19.21
CA SER A 116 -13.64 6.63 20.22
C SER A 116 -12.99 6.72 21.61
N PRO A 117 -13.20 7.82 22.37
CA PRO A 117 -13.96 9.02 22.02
C PRO A 117 -13.29 9.90 20.95
N LEU A 118 -14.08 10.66 20.18
CA LEU A 118 -13.64 11.57 19.11
C LEU A 118 -12.93 12.84 19.66
N PRO A 119 -11.60 13.00 19.49
CA PRO A 119 -10.85 14.17 19.97
C PRO A 119 -11.19 15.44 19.19
N LEU A 120 -11.04 16.61 19.84
CA LEU A 120 -11.33 17.91 19.20
C LEU A 120 -10.43 18.20 17.98
N ARG A 121 -9.13 17.85 18.03
CA ARG A 121 -8.23 17.96 16.86
C ARG A 121 -8.77 17.17 15.67
N PHE A 122 -9.10 15.89 15.87
CA PHE A 122 -9.63 15.03 14.82
C PHE A 122 -10.92 15.58 14.18
N ARG A 123 -11.77 16.28 14.94
CA ARG A 123 -12.95 16.98 14.38
C ARG A 123 -12.57 18.13 13.46
N ALA A 124 -11.51 18.88 13.78
CA ALA A 124 -10.97 19.92 12.89
C ALA A 124 -10.37 19.29 11.62
N ASP A 125 -9.61 18.21 11.75
CA ASP A 125 -9.05 17.46 10.62
C ASP A 125 -10.15 16.94 9.68
N MET A 126 -11.24 16.41 10.22
CA MET A 126 -12.43 16.03 9.44
C MET A 126 -13.05 17.22 8.71
N ALA A 127 -13.24 18.37 9.38
CA ALA A 127 -13.83 19.56 8.77
C ALA A 127 -12.95 20.14 7.64
N LEU A 128 -11.62 20.09 7.79
CA LEU A 128 -10.66 20.42 6.74
C LEU A 128 -10.80 19.46 5.55
N CYS A 129 -10.87 18.15 5.82
CA CYS A 129 -11.03 17.12 4.78
C CYS A 129 -12.36 17.25 4.00
N GLU A 130 -13.47 17.53 4.68
CA GLU A 130 -14.76 17.80 4.02
C GLU A 130 -14.70 19.03 3.12
N SER A 131 -14.06 20.10 3.61
CA SER A 131 -13.93 21.36 2.88
C SER A 131 -13.09 21.17 1.61
N LEU A 132 -11.94 20.51 1.71
CA LEU A 132 -11.10 20.13 0.58
C LEU A 132 -11.84 19.23 -0.43
N GLN A 133 -12.56 18.21 0.06
CA GLN A 133 -13.30 17.30 -0.81
C GLN A 133 -14.39 18.03 -1.62
N LYS A 134 -15.06 19.04 -1.02
CA LYS A 134 -16.03 19.90 -1.71
C LYS A 134 -15.33 20.78 -2.77
N MET A 135 -14.21 21.41 -2.43
CA MET A 135 -13.43 22.27 -3.34
C MET A 135 -12.88 21.48 -4.54
N TRP A 136 -12.25 20.32 -4.31
CA TRP A 136 -11.68 19.50 -5.39
C TRP A 136 -12.76 18.91 -6.32
N ARG A 137 -13.93 18.53 -5.80
CA ARG A 137 -15.09 18.16 -6.63
C ARG A 137 -15.56 19.32 -7.51
N ALA A 138 -15.60 20.55 -6.99
CA ALA A 138 -16.02 21.72 -7.76
C ALA A 138 -14.99 22.14 -8.83
N ARG A 139 -13.69 22.04 -8.50
CA ARG A 139 -12.56 22.40 -9.37
C ARG A 139 -12.33 21.38 -10.50
N PHE A 140 -12.16 20.11 -10.16
CA PHE A 140 -11.79 19.05 -11.12
C PHE A 140 -12.98 18.35 -11.78
N ARG A 141 -14.19 18.48 -11.21
CA ARG A 141 -15.46 17.97 -11.75
C ARG A 141 -15.36 16.51 -12.21
N ASP A 142 -15.64 16.22 -13.48
CA ASP A 142 -15.66 14.88 -14.06
C ASP A 142 -14.33 14.14 -13.93
N GLN A 143 -13.20 14.86 -13.89
CA GLN A 143 -11.88 14.26 -13.65
C GLN A 143 -11.80 13.67 -12.23
N TYR A 144 -12.34 14.36 -11.22
CA TYR A 144 -12.41 13.85 -9.85
C TYR A 144 -13.29 12.60 -9.75
N PHE A 145 -14.46 12.61 -10.37
CA PHE A 145 -15.38 11.46 -10.35
C PHE A 145 -14.86 10.27 -11.17
N SER A 146 -14.00 10.51 -12.16
CA SER A 146 -13.38 9.46 -12.98
C SER A 146 -12.01 8.99 -12.46
N LEU A 147 -11.48 9.50 -11.34
CA LEU A 147 -10.20 9.08 -10.74
C LEU A 147 -10.00 7.56 -10.71
N ASP A 148 -11.03 6.81 -10.31
CA ASP A 148 -10.99 5.34 -10.28
C ASP A 148 -10.88 4.70 -11.68
N GLN A 149 -11.48 5.31 -12.71
CA GLN A 149 -11.36 4.86 -14.09
C GLN A 149 -9.99 5.22 -14.67
N VAL A 150 -9.47 6.42 -14.36
CA VAL A 150 -8.14 6.84 -14.79
C VAL A 150 -7.06 5.94 -14.17
N ARG A 151 -7.18 5.58 -12.89
CA ARG A 151 -6.33 4.58 -12.22
C ARG A 151 -6.37 3.22 -12.92
N GLN A 152 -7.56 2.68 -13.20
CA GLN A 152 -7.71 1.41 -13.92
C GLN A 152 -7.07 1.44 -15.32
N ARG A 153 -7.20 2.56 -16.06
CA ARG A 153 -6.53 2.73 -17.37
C ARG A 153 -5.02 2.82 -17.23
N SER A 154 -4.52 3.59 -16.26
CA SER A 154 -3.09 3.75 -15.97
C SER A 154 -2.45 2.40 -15.64
N LEU A 155 -3.13 1.57 -14.83
CA LEU A 155 -2.70 0.23 -14.46
C LEU A 155 -2.44 -0.67 -15.68
N SER A 156 -3.35 -0.63 -16.65
CA SER A 156 -3.34 -1.49 -17.85
C SER A 156 -2.43 -0.98 -18.98
N ILE A 157 -2.28 0.34 -19.15
CA ILE A 157 -1.57 0.92 -20.32
C ILE A 157 -0.06 1.05 -20.10
N GLY A 158 0.40 1.20 -18.85
CA GLY A 158 1.83 1.33 -18.55
C GLY A 158 2.26 1.13 -17.09
N GLY A 159 1.31 0.98 -16.17
CA GLY A 159 1.58 0.72 -14.76
C GLY A 159 1.92 -0.75 -14.46
N GLU A 160 1.47 -1.22 -13.29
CA GLU A 160 1.84 -2.55 -12.76
C GLU A 160 1.41 -3.76 -13.60
N MET A 161 0.49 -3.60 -14.57
CA MET A 161 0.09 -4.65 -15.50
C MET A 161 0.75 -4.57 -16.88
N ARG A 162 1.74 -3.69 -17.09
CA ARG A 162 2.48 -3.63 -18.36
C ARG A 162 3.00 -5.03 -18.76
N ASP A 163 2.99 -5.29 -20.07
CA ASP A 163 3.48 -6.51 -20.71
C ASP A 163 2.76 -7.82 -20.33
N ILE A 164 1.62 -7.77 -19.64
CA ILE A 164 0.86 -8.97 -19.21
C ILE A 164 -0.48 -9.05 -19.94
N GLN A 165 -0.83 -10.26 -20.38
CA GLN A 165 -2.11 -10.56 -21.05
C GLN A 165 -2.98 -11.48 -20.19
N PHE A 166 -4.28 -11.23 -20.24
CA PHE A 166 -5.27 -12.13 -19.64
C PHE A 166 -5.39 -13.42 -20.47
N THR A 167 -5.29 -14.58 -19.83
CA THR A 167 -5.34 -15.91 -20.43
C THR A 167 -6.55 -16.68 -19.91
N ALA A 168 -7.71 -16.52 -20.57
CA ALA A 168 -8.96 -17.18 -20.20
C ALA A 168 -8.95 -18.72 -20.29
N SER A 169 -7.87 -19.31 -20.81
CA SER A 169 -7.66 -20.76 -20.97
C SER A 169 -7.30 -21.48 -19.67
N GLY A 170 -6.94 -20.77 -18.60
CA GLY A 170 -6.68 -21.38 -17.29
C GLY A 170 -7.96 -21.90 -16.65
N MET A 171 -7.96 -23.18 -16.23
CA MET A 171 -8.96 -23.72 -15.30
C MET A 171 -8.79 -23.16 -13.89
N ASP A 172 -7.55 -22.79 -13.53
CA ASP A 172 -7.19 -22.16 -12.26
C ASP A 172 -7.22 -20.62 -12.36
N PRO A 173 -7.97 -19.91 -11.49
CA PRO A 173 -7.89 -18.46 -11.36
C PRO A 173 -6.51 -17.91 -10.94
N LEU A 174 -5.51 -18.75 -10.63
CA LEU A 174 -4.11 -18.34 -10.46
C LEU A 174 -3.35 -18.23 -11.80
N GLU A 175 -3.76 -18.97 -12.84
CA GLU A 175 -3.10 -19.01 -14.17
C GLU A 175 -3.78 -18.11 -15.22
N SER A 176 -4.66 -17.20 -14.77
CA SER A 176 -5.44 -16.31 -15.66
C SER A 176 -4.65 -15.17 -16.28
N TRP A 177 -3.34 -15.08 -16.04
CA TRP A 177 -2.46 -14.04 -16.55
C TRP A 177 -1.12 -14.62 -17.01
N ALA A 178 -0.65 -14.20 -18.19
CA ALA A 178 0.64 -14.61 -18.75
C ALA A 178 1.43 -13.39 -19.25
N VAL A 179 2.76 -13.48 -19.23
CA VAL A 179 3.64 -12.44 -19.78
C VAL A 179 3.61 -12.51 -21.31
N THR A 180 3.57 -11.35 -21.96
CA THR A 180 3.59 -11.22 -23.42
C THR A 180 4.96 -11.62 -23.96
N ASN A 181 4.99 -12.41 -25.03
CA ASN A 181 6.23 -12.90 -25.69
C ASN A 181 7.20 -11.79 -26.16
N SER A 182 6.82 -10.51 -26.09
CA SER A 182 7.67 -9.35 -26.36
C SER A 182 8.72 -9.08 -25.28
N CYS A 183 8.58 -9.67 -24.08
CA CYS A 183 9.58 -9.55 -23.02
C CYS A 183 10.79 -10.44 -23.35
N ARG A 184 11.74 -9.88 -24.13
CA ARG A 184 13.09 -10.43 -24.22
C ARG A 184 13.75 -10.32 -22.86
N ASP A 185 14.19 -11.47 -22.35
CA ASP A 185 15.05 -11.64 -21.19
C ASP A 185 14.46 -11.09 -19.87
N PRO A 186 13.68 -11.90 -19.11
CA PRO A 186 13.24 -11.50 -17.78
C PRO A 186 14.46 -11.22 -16.90
N ILE A 187 14.39 -10.21 -16.03
CA ILE A 187 15.51 -9.57 -15.31
C ILE A 187 16.28 -10.53 -14.35
N SER A 188 15.90 -11.80 -14.28
CA SER A 188 16.62 -12.97 -13.73
C SER A 188 18.05 -13.23 -14.29
N GLU A 189 18.59 -12.29 -15.05
CA GLU A 189 19.86 -12.31 -15.81
C GLU A 189 21.04 -11.70 -15.03
N LEU A 190 20.83 -11.20 -13.81
CA LEU A 190 21.90 -10.65 -12.96
C LEU A 190 22.10 -11.43 -11.65
N GLU A 191 23.34 -11.38 -11.17
CA GLU A 191 23.90 -12.32 -10.20
C GLU A 191 23.44 -12.05 -8.76
N GLY A 192 23.00 -13.12 -8.08
CA GLY A 192 22.63 -13.07 -6.66
C GLY A 192 21.26 -12.46 -6.36
N ASN A 193 21.11 -11.94 -5.14
CA ASN A 193 19.83 -11.46 -4.60
C ASN A 193 19.69 -9.93 -4.63
N GLN A 194 20.63 -9.24 -5.29
CA GLN A 194 20.94 -7.82 -5.09
C GLN A 194 19.87 -6.84 -5.62
N GLN A 195 18.94 -7.32 -6.46
CA GLN A 195 17.89 -6.49 -7.07
C GLN A 195 16.52 -6.58 -6.38
N PHE A 196 16.33 -7.54 -5.47
CA PHE A 196 15.04 -7.76 -4.81
C PHE A 196 15.17 -7.62 -3.30
N GLU A 197 14.59 -6.56 -2.76
CA GLU A 197 14.49 -6.40 -1.32
C GLU A 197 13.24 -7.11 -0.77
N PRO A 198 13.32 -7.74 0.42
CA PRO A 198 12.13 -8.25 1.09
C PRO A 198 11.11 -7.11 1.31
N GLY A 199 9.87 -7.35 0.91
CA GLY A 199 8.82 -6.33 0.82
C GLY A 199 8.54 -5.83 -0.60
N HIS A 200 9.30 -6.25 -1.63
CA HIS A 200 8.82 -6.11 -3.00
C HIS A 200 7.49 -6.87 -3.19
N TRP A 201 6.55 -6.25 -3.91
CA TRP A 201 5.17 -6.70 -4.02
C TRP A 201 4.62 -6.52 -5.43
N TRP A 202 3.77 -7.46 -5.83
CA TRP A 202 3.19 -7.56 -7.15
C TRP A 202 1.70 -7.89 -7.07
N LEU A 203 0.93 -7.44 -8.06
CA LEU A 203 -0.49 -7.77 -8.19
C LEU A 203 -0.72 -9.28 -8.33
N ASN A 204 0.02 -9.94 -9.21
CA ASN A 204 -0.13 -11.37 -9.47
C ASN A 204 1.23 -12.03 -9.78
N LEU A 205 1.22 -13.35 -9.95
CA LEU A 205 2.43 -14.11 -10.25
C LEU A 205 3.01 -13.79 -11.64
N ALA A 206 2.21 -13.33 -12.60
CA ALA A 206 2.68 -12.89 -13.91
C ALA A 206 3.49 -11.57 -13.84
N CYS A 207 3.12 -10.64 -12.96
CA CYS A 207 3.90 -9.43 -12.66
C CYS A 207 5.28 -9.81 -12.07
N ALA A 208 5.30 -10.74 -11.11
CA ALA A 208 6.54 -11.24 -10.52
C ALA A 208 7.42 -11.98 -11.55
N HIS A 209 6.82 -12.71 -12.49
CA HIS A 209 7.53 -13.35 -13.60
C HIS A 209 8.12 -12.33 -14.58
N ARG A 210 7.35 -11.31 -14.98
CA ARG A 210 7.83 -10.21 -15.84
C ARG A 210 9.05 -9.52 -15.23
N ASP A 211 8.98 -9.20 -13.93
CA ASP A 211 10.06 -8.50 -13.23
C ASP A 211 11.23 -9.44 -12.86
N GLY A 212 11.18 -10.73 -13.23
CA GLY A 212 12.31 -11.65 -13.19
C GLY A 212 12.65 -12.28 -11.82
N VAL A 213 11.85 -12.06 -10.77
CA VAL A 213 12.09 -12.68 -9.45
C VAL A 213 11.85 -14.20 -9.46
N ILE A 214 10.99 -14.67 -10.37
CA ILE A 214 10.65 -16.07 -10.66
C ILE A 214 10.70 -16.33 -12.18
N GLY A 215 10.78 -17.60 -12.58
CA GLY A 215 10.89 -18.01 -13.99
C GLY A 215 9.59 -18.50 -14.66
N THR A 216 8.45 -18.47 -13.98
CA THR A 216 7.13 -18.83 -14.55
C THR A 216 6.00 -18.09 -13.81
N ALA A 217 4.88 -17.86 -14.49
CA ALA A 217 3.64 -17.35 -13.88
C ALA A 217 2.77 -18.44 -13.21
N VAL A 218 3.32 -19.63 -12.97
CA VAL A 218 2.65 -20.80 -12.37
C VAL A 218 3.27 -21.08 -11.00
N GLU A 219 2.49 -21.55 -10.04
CA GLU A 219 2.96 -21.86 -8.69
C GLU A 219 3.88 -23.11 -8.65
N LYS A 220 5.12 -22.94 -9.11
CA LYS A 220 6.16 -23.98 -9.16
C LYS A 220 7.52 -23.40 -8.74
N PRO A 221 8.42 -24.21 -8.15
CA PRO A 221 9.79 -23.80 -7.95
C PRO A 221 10.45 -23.51 -9.29
N THR A 222 11.05 -22.33 -9.42
CA THR A 222 11.79 -21.92 -10.62
C THR A 222 13.23 -21.60 -10.24
N LYS A 223 14.16 -21.81 -11.16
CA LYS A 223 15.59 -21.59 -10.94
C LYS A 223 16.09 -20.64 -12.01
N GLY A 224 16.54 -19.44 -11.61
CA GLY A 224 17.16 -18.48 -12.52
C GLY A 224 18.53 -18.97 -13.02
N LYS A 225 19.14 -18.26 -13.98
CA LYS A 225 20.42 -18.66 -14.60
C LYS A 225 21.54 -18.89 -13.57
N TYR A 226 21.57 -18.09 -12.50
CA TYR A 226 22.54 -18.16 -11.39
C TYR A 226 22.16 -19.13 -10.26
N GLY A 227 21.11 -19.93 -10.45
CA GLY A 227 20.87 -21.12 -9.65
C GLY A 227 20.18 -20.95 -8.29
N VAL A 228 19.85 -19.73 -7.85
CA VAL A 228 18.96 -19.53 -6.69
C VAL A 228 17.54 -19.94 -7.07
N THR A 229 16.98 -20.92 -6.36
CA THR A 229 15.59 -21.35 -6.55
C THR A 229 14.63 -20.34 -5.92
N ALA A 230 13.58 -19.97 -6.63
CA ALA A 230 12.47 -19.17 -6.13
C ALA A 230 11.19 -20.02 -6.03
N LEU A 231 10.55 -19.97 -4.88
CA LEU A 231 9.37 -20.74 -4.52
C LEU A 231 8.21 -19.78 -4.18
N PRO A 232 7.19 -19.68 -5.06
CA PRO A 232 5.94 -19.04 -4.72
C PRO A 232 5.06 -19.97 -3.86
N LEU A 233 4.62 -19.46 -2.72
CA LEU A 233 3.67 -20.07 -1.79
C LEU A 233 2.33 -19.32 -1.94
N LEU A 234 1.47 -19.78 -2.86
CA LEU A 234 0.16 -19.20 -3.13
C LEU A 234 -0.98 -20.07 -2.59
N THR A 235 -0.77 -21.39 -2.52
CA THR A 235 -1.71 -22.38 -2.00
C THR A 235 -1.03 -23.27 -0.95
N GLY A 236 -1.81 -24.11 -0.27
CA GLY A 236 -1.36 -24.85 0.91
C GLY A 236 -1.46 -24.02 2.19
N ARG A 237 -0.78 -24.48 3.23
CA ARG A 237 -0.85 -23.92 4.59
C ARG A 237 0.54 -23.82 5.23
N GLU A 238 0.76 -22.77 6.00
CA GLU A 238 2.03 -22.49 6.66
C GLU A 238 1.81 -22.22 8.15
N GLU A 239 2.64 -22.82 8.99
CA GLU A 239 2.56 -22.73 10.44
C GLU A 239 3.93 -22.32 11.00
N HIS A 240 3.94 -21.36 11.91
CA HIS A 240 5.14 -21.00 12.67
C HIS A 240 5.45 -22.11 13.69
N ILE A 241 6.71 -22.56 13.76
CA ILE A 241 7.15 -23.61 14.68
C ILE A 241 7.91 -23.03 15.86
N ARG A 242 8.99 -22.27 15.59
CA ARG A 242 9.81 -21.58 16.60
C ARG A 242 10.77 -20.61 15.94
N GLY A 243 10.94 -19.40 16.48
CA GLY A 243 11.90 -18.41 15.95
C GLY A 243 11.74 -18.21 14.43
N ASN A 244 12.84 -18.30 13.69
CA ASN A 244 12.81 -18.14 12.23
C ASN A 244 12.35 -19.39 11.45
N LEU A 245 11.81 -20.42 12.12
CA LEU A 245 11.48 -21.72 11.54
C LEU A 245 9.96 -21.89 11.30
N TYR A 246 9.61 -22.18 10.05
CA TYR A 246 8.24 -22.33 9.55
C TYR A 246 8.04 -23.69 8.89
N ARG A 247 6.86 -24.28 9.06
CA ARG A 247 6.43 -25.50 8.37
C ARG A 247 5.43 -25.13 7.28
N TYR A 248 5.76 -25.39 6.02
CA TYR A 248 4.83 -25.32 4.91
C TYR A 248 4.31 -26.73 4.56
N VAL A 249 3.00 -26.86 4.33
CA VAL A 249 2.33 -28.10 3.96
C VAL A 249 1.44 -27.88 2.74
N ARG A 250 1.58 -28.74 1.72
CA ARG A 250 0.74 -28.77 0.52
C ARG A 250 0.17 -30.18 0.36
N GLU A 251 -1.12 -30.26 0.01
CA GLU A 251 -1.81 -31.54 -0.25
C GLU A 251 -2.47 -31.47 -1.63
N GLY A 252 -2.33 -32.52 -2.44
CA GLY A 252 -2.83 -32.54 -3.81
C GLY A 252 -2.40 -33.76 -4.61
N ARG A 253 -2.40 -33.64 -5.94
CA ARG A 253 -1.86 -34.66 -6.84
C ARG A 253 -0.33 -34.55 -6.90
N LEU A 254 0.34 -35.60 -7.38
CA LEU A 254 1.79 -35.59 -7.56
C LEU A 254 2.28 -34.48 -8.51
N SER A 255 1.47 -34.10 -9.50
CA SER A 255 1.68 -32.97 -10.42
C SER A 255 1.83 -31.62 -9.71
N ASP A 256 1.22 -31.51 -8.53
CA ASP A 256 1.11 -30.27 -7.77
C ASP A 256 2.23 -30.18 -6.73
N MET A 257 2.93 -31.30 -6.48
CA MET A 257 4.01 -31.39 -5.51
C MET A 257 5.32 -30.85 -6.08
N HIS A 258 6.03 -30.07 -5.28
CA HIS A 258 7.29 -29.43 -5.64
C HIS A 258 8.48 -30.40 -5.52
N VAL A 259 8.47 -31.50 -6.28
CA VAL A 259 9.47 -32.58 -6.21
C VAL A 259 10.90 -32.10 -6.49
N SER A 260 11.06 -31.06 -7.31
CA SER A 260 12.35 -30.41 -7.58
C SER A 260 13.03 -29.80 -6.35
N LEU A 261 12.31 -29.53 -5.26
CA LEU A 261 12.91 -28.99 -4.02
C LEU A 261 13.70 -30.03 -3.22
N LEU A 262 13.55 -31.34 -3.53
CA LEU A 262 14.31 -32.40 -2.85
C LEU A 262 15.84 -32.19 -3.02
N THR A 263 16.28 -31.68 -4.16
CA THR A 263 17.70 -31.36 -4.43
C THR A 263 18.13 -29.98 -3.92
N CYS A 264 17.22 -29.22 -3.31
CA CYS A 264 17.47 -27.89 -2.74
C CYS A 264 17.56 -27.91 -1.20
N VAL A 265 17.47 -29.08 -0.55
CA VAL A 265 17.67 -29.20 0.91
C VAL A 265 19.07 -28.72 1.30
N GLY A 266 19.15 -27.88 2.33
CA GLY A 266 20.38 -27.20 2.76
C GLY A 266 20.75 -25.94 1.94
N THR A 267 20.07 -25.66 0.83
CA THR A 267 20.31 -24.45 0.02
C THR A 267 19.39 -23.30 0.41
N GLN A 268 19.82 -22.07 0.13
CA GLN A 268 19.01 -20.86 0.27
C GLN A 268 18.12 -20.66 -0.96
N ILE A 269 16.84 -20.37 -0.72
CA ILE A 269 15.81 -20.15 -1.73
C ILE A 269 15.06 -18.84 -1.47
N ARG A 270 14.56 -18.19 -2.53
CA ARG A 270 13.67 -17.04 -2.44
C ARG A 270 12.25 -17.53 -2.11
N ILE A 271 11.60 -16.97 -1.09
CA ILE A 271 10.19 -17.24 -0.78
C ILE A 271 9.32 -16.05 -1.20
N LEU A 272 8.29 -16.31 -2.00
CA LEU A 272 7.21 -15.36 -2.26
C LEU A 272 5.93 -15.88 -1.61
N ARG A 273 5.19 -15.04 -0.87
CA ARG A 273 3.90 -15.41 -0.27
C ARG A 273 2.75 -14.73 -1.01
N GLY A 274 1.71 -15.49 -1.35
CA GLY A 274 0.50 -14.98 -2.00
C GLY A 274 -0.66 -14.79 -1.04
N TYR A 275 -1.59 -13.90 -1.39
CA TYR A 275 -2.75 -13.57 -0.54
C TYR A 275 -3.74 -14.72 -0.29
N ARG A 276 -3.66 -15.81 -1.08
CA ARG A 276 -4.48 -17.02 -0.93
C ARG A 276 -3.85 -18.08 -0.01
N LEU A 277 -2.57 -17.92 0.37
CA LEU A 277 -1.88 -18.85 1.24
C LEU A 277 -2.54 -18.87 2.63
N LYS A 278 -2.78 -20.05 3.18
CA LYS A 278 -3.27 -20.21 4.55
C LYS A 278 -2.08 -20.05 5.52
N SER A 279 -1.67 -18.81 5.75
CA SER A 279 -0.57 -18.40 6.63
C SER A 279 -0.92 -17.12 7.38
N THR A 280 -0.38 -16.94 8.58
CA THR A 280 -0.39 -15.65 9.28
C THR A 280 0.48 -14.61 8.57
N LEU A 281 1.53 -15.05 7.86
CA LEU A 281 2.46 -14.20 7.11
C LEU A 281 1.95 -13.82 5.71
N ALA A 282 0.86 -14.41 5.23
CA ALA A 282 0.34 -14.14 3.89
C ALA A 282 -0.05 -12.65 3.74
N PRO A 283 0.36 -11.97 2.65
CA PRO A 283 -0.01 -10.58 2.43
C PRO A 283 -1.52 -10.43 2.26
N GLN A 284 -2.06 -9.26 2.60
CA GLN A 284 -3.51 -8.99 2.49
C GLN A 284 -4.02 -9.08 1.04
N ALA A 285 -3.15 -8.78 0.09
CA ALA A 285 -3.38 -8.72 -1.35
C ALA A 285 -2.13 -9.13 -2.13
N GLY A 286 -2.31 -9.54 -3.40
CA GLY A 286 -1.22 -9.80 -4.34
C GLY A 286 -0.24 -10.90 -3.92
N VAL A 287 1.02 -10.73 -4.33
CA VAL A 287 2.17 -11.60 -4.04
C VAL A 287 3.32 -10.74 -3.51
N ARG A 288 3.93 -11.13 -2.40
CA ARG A 288 5.05 -10.41 -1.76
C ARG A 288 6.30 -11.29 -1.70
N TYR A 289 7.47 -10.72 -1.91
CA TYR A 289 8.75 -11.37 -1.67
C TYR A 289 9.20 -11.16 -0.21
N ASP A 290 9.47 -12.25 0.53
CA ASP A 290 9.69 -12.20 1.98
C ASP A 290 11.15 -12.43 2.39
N GLY A 291 12.04 -12.65 1.42
CA GLY A 291 13.47 -12.86 1.60
C GLY A 291 13.94 -14.27 1.31
N LEU A 292 15.19 -14.55 1.68
CA LEU A 292 15.84 -15.86 1.61
C LEU A 292 15.47 -16.74 2.81
N TYR A 293 15.24 -18.01 2.52
CA TYR A 293 15.01 -19.09 3.49
C TYR A 293 15.86 -20.30 3.13
N THR A 294 16.36 -21.04 4.13
CA THR A 294 17.04 -22.33 3.94
C THR A 294 16.04 -23.46 4.08
N ILE A 295 16.00 -24.41 3.14
CA ILE A 295 15.21 -25.64 3.31
C ILE A 295 15.95 -26.55 4.29
N ARG A 296 15.45 -26.67 5.52
CA ARG A 296 16.00 -27.56 6.55
C ARG A 296 15.55 -29.02 6.39
N GLN A 297 14.34 -29.23 5.88
CA GLN A 297 13.77 -30.56 5.67
C GLN A 297 12.80 -30.56 4.49
N TYR A 298 12.81 -31.65 3.73
CA TYR A 298 11.84 -31.98 2.70
C TYR A 298 11.22 -33.35 3.02
N SER A 299 9.90 -33.47 2.91
CA SER A 299 9.17 -34.73 3.01
C SER A 299 8.02 -34.73 2.01
N ASN A 300 7.88 -35.78 1.21
CA ASN A 300 6.70 -35.99 0.37
C ASN A 300 6.20 -37.42 0.61
N LYS A 301 4.93 -37.57 0.98
CA LYS A 301 4.31 -38.86 1.32
C LYS A 301 2.93 -38.96 0.68
N LEU A 302 2.60 -40.14 0.15
CA LEU A 302 1.22 -40.46 -0.21
C LEU A 302 0.43 -40.76 1.06
N ASP A 303 -0.66 -40.04 1.30
CA ASP A 303 -1.65 -40.40 2.31
C ASP A 303 -2.58 -41.47 1.74
N ALA A 304 -2.42 -42.70 2.22
CA ALA A 304 -3.20 -43.85 1.81
C ALA A 304 -4.70 -43.75 2.14
N ALA A 305 -5.10 -42.87 3.06
CA ALA A 305 -6.51 -42.67 3.40
C ALA A 305 -7.24 -41.71 2.44
N THR A 306 -6.52 -40.77 1.82
CA THR A 306 -7.13 -39.73 0.96
C THR A 306 -6.68 -39.77 -0.50
N ASP A 307 -5.76 -40.68 -0.85
CA ASP A 307 -5.09 -40.80 -2.16
C ASP A 307 -4.48 -39.47 -2.63
N LYS A 308 -3.92 -38.71 -1.69
CA LYS A 308 -3.29 -37.40 -1.94
C LYS A 308 -1.85 -37.42 -1.48
N TYR A 309 -1.00 -36.77 -2.26
CA TYR A 309 0.37 -36.50 -1.85
C TYR A 309 0.38 -35.31 -0.91
N ARG A 310 1.12 -35.46 0.19
CA ARG A 310 1.38 -34.45 1.21
C ARG A 310 2.86 -34.10 1.19
N LEU A 311 3.16 -32.92 0.69
CA LEU A 311 4.46 -32.27 0.78
C LEU A 311 4.55 -31.49 2.09
N GLU A 312 5.62 -31.69 2.84
CA GLU A 312 5.99 -30.88 4.00
C GLU A 312 7.40 -30.33 3.80
N LEU A 313 7.56 -29.02 3.96
CA LEU A 313 8.84 -28.31 3.95
C LEU A 313 9.06 -27.65 5.31
N LEU A 314 10.28 -27.75 5.82
CA LEU A 314 10.73 -26.99 6.98
C LEU A 314 11.66 -25.88 6.48
N LEU A 315 11.24 -24.62 6.62
CA LEU A 315 11.85 -23.43 6.05
C LEU A 315 12.39 -22.54 7.18
N GLU A 316 13.68 -22.20 7.14
CA GLU A 316 14.30 -21.31 8.13
C GLU A 316 14.70 -19.98 7.48
N ARG A 317 14.19 -18.86 7.98
CA ARG A 317 14.51 -17.53 7.43
C ARG A 317 15.98 -17.20 7.68
N VAL A 318 16.67 -16.69 6.66
CA VAL A 318 18.07 -16.26 6.76
C VAL A 318 18.14 -14.88 7.43
N ASP A 319 19.02 -14.74 8.41
CA ASP A 319 19.24 -13.48 9.14
C ASP A 319 19.98 -12.42 8.29
N GLY A 320 20.07 -11.19 8.81
CA GLY A 320 20.74 -10.06 8.12
C GLY A 320 19.93 -9.44 6.98
N GLN A 321 18.68 -9.84 6.80
CA GLN A 321 17.71 -9.25 5.88
C GLN A 321 16.70 -8.36 6.63
N LYS A 322 15.95 -7.52 5.90
CA LYS A 322 14.88 -6.67 6.44
C LYS A 322 13.95 -7.45 7.40
N GLY A 323 13.55 -6.82 8.50
CA GLY A 323 12.73 -7.44 9.54
C GLY A 323 11.41 -7.99 8.99
N LEU A 324 10.99 -9.18 9.44
CA LEU A 324 9.76 -9.80 8.92
C LEU A 324 8.52 -8.97 9.30
N ASP A 325 8.55 -8.24 10.41
CA ASP A 325 7.46 -7.37 10.86
C ASP A 325 7.29 -6.13 9.97
N GLU A 326 8.38 -5.60 9.42
CA GLU A 326 8.35 -4.53 8.40
C GLU A 326 7.82 -5.06 7.06
N VAL A 327 8.29 -6.25 6.65
CA VAL A 327 7.83 -6.92 5.43
C VAL A 327 6.33 -7.24 5.50
N GLN A 328 5.81 -7.57 6.69
CA GLN A 328 4.39 -7.81 6.92
C GLN A 328 3.51 -6.55 6.76
N GLN A 329 4.07 -5.33 6.86
CA GLN A 329 3.32 -4.09 6.59
C GLN A 329 2.99 -3.90 5.10
N VAL A 330 3.65 -4.66 4.21
CA VAL A 330 3.36 -4.67 2.77
C VAL A 330 2.25 -5.70 2.48
N PRO A 331 1.20 -5.35 1.71
CA PRO A 331 1.06 -4.15 0.88
C PRO A 331 0.59 -2.89 1.62
N SER A 332 1.11 -1.74 1.17
CA SER A 332 0.71 -0.42 1.66
C SER A 332 -0.73 -0.03 1.26
N PRO A 333 -1.34 1.02 1.86
CA PRO A 333 -2.69 1.46 1.49
C PRO A 333 -2.87 1.82 0.00
N SER A 334 -1.88 2.43 -0.66
CA SER A 334 -1.92 2.70 -2.10
C SER A 334 -1.82 1.43 -2.94
N GLN A 335 -0.95 0.48 -2.57
CA GLN A 335 -0.87 -0.84 -3.20
C GLN A 335 -2.18 -1.64 -3.03
N LEU A 336 -2.87 -1.49 -1.90
CA LEU A 336 -4.21 -2.03 -1.69
C LEU A 336 -5.25 -1.38 -2.62
N ASP A 337 -5.21 -0.06 -2.81
CA ASP A 337 -6.09 0.61 -3.79
C ASP A 337 -5.86 0.07 -5.22
N ASP A 338 -4.58 -0.15 -5.59
CA ASP A 338 -4.20 -0.70 -6.89
C ASP A 338 -4.61 -2.16 -7.06
N TRP A 339 -4.57 -2.96 -5.98
CA TRP A 339 -5.19 -4.29 -5.93
C TRP A 339 -6.71 -4.25 -6.11
N HIS A 340 -7.39 -3.26 -5.53
CA HIS A 340 -8.83 -3.07 -5.75
C HIS A 340 -9.14 -2.65 -7.19
N ALA A 341 -8.29 -1.83 -7.82
CA ALA A 341 -8.39 -1.50 -9.25
C ALA A 341 -8.14 -2.75 -10.13
N PHE A 342 -7.09 -3.52 -9.84
CA PHE A 342 -6.76 -4.78 -10.51
C PHE A 342 -7.94 -5.76 -10.49
N LYS A 343 -8.59 -5.98 -9.34
CA LYS A 343 -9.76 -6.86 -9.24
C LYS A 343 -10.94 -6.40 -10.11
N LYS A 344 -11.13 -5.08 -10.31
CA LYS A 344 -12.14 -4.55 -11.24
C LYS A 344 -11.76 -4.85 -12.70
N VAL A 345 -10.49 -4.68 -13.05
CA VAL A 345 -9.96 -5.02 -14.40
C VAL A 345 -10.06 -6.52 -14.67
N GLU A 346 -9.68 -7.37 -13.71
CA GLU A 346 -9.81 -8.84 -13.80
C GLU A 346 -11.27 -9.27 -14.02
N ALA A 347 -12.21 -8.71 -13.25
CA ALA A 347 -13.63 -8.97 -13.42
C ALA A 347 -14.17 -8.53 -14.80
N GLU A 348 -13.73 -7.38 -15.31
CA GLU A 348 -14.12 -6.89 -16.64
C GLU A 348 -13.53 -7.75 -17.77
N MET A 349 -12.28 -8.20 -17.64
CA MET A 349 -11.65 -9.13 -18.59
C MET A 349 -12.35 -10.51 -18.60
N VAL A 350 -12.81 -10.98 -17.44
CA VAL A 350 -13.64 -12.19 -17.34
C VAL A 350 -14.97 -11.99 -18.05
N ARG A 351 -15.69 -10.88 -17.81
CA ARG A 351 -16.94 -10.55 -18.50
C ARG A 351 -16.77 -10.54 -20.02
N GLN A 352 -15.75 -9.84 -20.51
CA GLN A 352 -15.49 -9.70 -21.95
C GLN A 352 -15.18 -11.02 -22.65
N ARG A 353 -14.68 -12.04 -21.93
CA ARG A 353 -14.32 -13.34 -22.52
C ARG A 353 -15.23 -14.51 -22.19
N LYS A 354 -15.96 -14.46 -21.07
CA LYS A 354 -16.82 -15.54 -20.57
C LYS A 354 -18.29 -15.11 -20.36
N GLY A 355 -18.64 -13.88 -20.71
CA GLY A 355 -19.99 -13.32 -20.50
C GLY A 355 -20.29 -13.02 -19.03
N ASP A 356 -21.52 -12.59 -18.75
CA ASP A 356 -21.95 -12.28 -17.38
C ASP A 356 -22.13 -13.54 -16.51
N ASP A 357 -22.49 -14.69 -17.08
CA ASP A 357 -22.54 -15.98 -16.37
C ASP A 357 -21.14 -16.38 -15.86
N GLY A 358 -20.12 -16.29 -16.74
CA GLY A 358 -18.73 -16.54 -16.36
C GLY A 358 -18.20 -15.54 -15.33
N LEU A 359 -18.73 -14.31 -15.31
CA LEU A 359 -18.44 -13.33 -14.26
C LEU A 359 -19.11 -13.69 -12.92
N LEU A 360 -20.34 -14.23 -12.95
CA LEU A 360 -21.04 -14.68 -11.75
C LEU A 360 -20.30 -15.86 -11.09
N ASP A 361 -19.96 -16.90 -11.87
CA ASP A 361 -19.17 -18.05 -11.42
C ASP A 361 -17.80 -17.62 -10.86
N PHE A 362 -17.15 -16.66 -11.52
CA PHE A 362 -15.88 -16.11 -11.07
C PHE A 362 -16.00 -15.40 -9.71
N LYS A 363 -17.05 -14.59 -9.52
CA LYS A 363 -17.33 -13.92 -8.24
C LYS A 363 -17.66 -14.92 -7.14
N MET A 364 -18.50 -15.92 -7.41
CA MET A 364 -18.86 -16.96 -6.44
C MET A 364 -17.62 -17.71 -5.95
N ARG A 365 -16.75 -18.16 -6.85
CA ARG A 365 -15.51 -18.86 -6.50
C ARG A 365 -14.54 -17.98 -5.68
N LYS A 366 -14.35 -16.71 -6.07
CA LYS A 366 -13.49 -15.76 -5.32
C LYS A 366 -14.05 -15.44 -3.92
N GLU A 367 -15.37 -15.50 -3.76
CA GLU A 367 -16.05 -15.31 -2.47
C GLU A 367 -15.97 -16.56 -1.58
N GLU A 368 -16.12 -17.76 -2.16
CA GLU A 368 -15.87 -19.04 -1.47
C GLU A 368 -14.42 -19.13 -0.95
N GLU A 369 -13.42 -18.79 -1.80
CA GLU A 369 -12.02 -18.67 -1.40
C GLU A 369 -11.81 -17.66 -0.25
N ARG A 370 -12.54 -16.53 -0.26
CA ARG A 370 -12.48 -15.52 0.82
C ARG A 370 -13.01 -16.09 2.13
N ILE A 371 -14.17 -16.75 2.08
CA ILE A 371 -14.86 -17.34 3.23
C ILE A 371 -14.01 -18.44 3.86
N ASP A 372 -13.54 -19.43 3.08
CA ASP A 372 -12.66 -20.51 3.56
C ASP A 372 -11.38 -19.97 4.23
N ARG A 373 -10.73 -18.98 3.61
CA ARG A 373 -9.54 -18.33 4.18
C ARG A 373 -9.83 -17.60 5.50
N GLU A 374 -10.98 -16.94 5.62
CA GLU A 374 -11.39 -16.28 6.87
C GLU A 374 -11.79 -17.26 7.97
N HIS A 375 -12.47 -18.36 7.63
CA HIS A 375 -12.74 -19.44 8.59
C HIS A 375 -11.44 -20.08 9.07
N TRP A 376 -10.48 -20.34 8.17
CA TRP A 376 -9.16 -20.84 8.56
C TRP A 376 -8.41 -19.86 9.47
N ARG A 377 -8.46 -18.55 9.18
CA ARG A 377 -7.84 -17.51 10.02
C ARG A 377 -8.44 -17.52 11.43
N ARG A 378 -9.77 -17.40 11.56
CA ARG A 378 -10.46 -17.41 12.87
C ARG A 378 -10.19 -18.70 13.65
N ALA A 379 -10.20 -19.85 12.99
CA ALA A 379 -9.90 -21.13 13.62
C ALA A 379 -8.43 -21.24 14.09
N SER A 380 -7.49 -20.65 13.34
CA SER A 380 -6.07 -20.62 13.69
C SER A 380 -5.79 -19.65 14.84
N GLU A 381 -6.43 -18.48 14.85
CA GLU A 381 -6.38 -17.51 15.95
C GLU A 381 -6.98 -18.10 17.24
N PHE A 382 -8.14 -18.76 17.16
CA PHE A 382 -8.75 -19.47 18.28
C PHE A 382 -7.90 -20.64 18.82
N LYS A 383 -7.24 -21.38 17.93
CA LYS A 383 -6.27 -22.42 18.32
C LYS A 383 -5.04 -21.83 19.01
N ALA A 384 -4.58 -20.65 18.58
CA ALA A 384 -3.47 -19.94 19.20
C ALA A 384 -3.83 -19.39 20.60
N SER A 385 -5.04 -18.84 20.79
CA SER A 385 -5.49 -18.36 22.10
C SER A 385 -5.62 -19.50 23.12
N LEU A 386 -6.21 -20.64 22.72
CA LEU A 386 -6.26 -21.84 23.57
C LEU A 386 -4.87 -22.37 23.95
N GLY A 387 -3.90 -22.29 23.03
CA GLY A 387 -2.50 -22.66 23.31
C GLY A 387 -1.80 -21.74 24.31
N ALA A 388 -2.16 -20.46 24.34
CA ALA A 388 -1.60 -19.48 25.28
C ALA A 388 -2.18 -19.65 26.70
N GLU A 389 -3.50 -19.86 26.82
CA GLU A 389 -4.16 -20.08 28.13
C GLU A 389 -3.67 -21.37 28.80
N GLY A 390 -3.35 -22.41 28.03
CA GLY A 390 -2.78 -23.67 28.53
C GLY A 390 -1.41 -23.56 29.21
N CYS A 391 -0.70 -22.44 29.08
CA CYS A 391 0.58 -22.19 29.77
C CYS A 391 0.44 -21.28 31.02
N GLY A 392 -0.78 -20.80 31.34
CA GLY A 392 -1.02 -19.85 32.42
C GLY A 392 -1.29 -20.44 33.81
N LEU A 393 -1.53 -21.76 33.91
CA LEU A 393 -1.88 -22.44 35.17
C LEU A 393 -0.69 -23.21 35.75
N GLY A 394 0.27 -22.47 36.30
CA GLY A 394 1.32 -23.00 37.16
C GLY A 394 0.95 -22.96 38.65
N LEU A 395 1.40 -23.97 39.40
CA LEU A 395 1.64 -23.98 40.85
C LEU A 395 0.60 -23.33 41.80
N ILE A 396 -0.38 -24.10 42.27
CA ILE A 396 -0.71 -24.29 43.71
C ILE A 396 -1.36 -25.71 43.78
N MET A 397 -1.07 -26.65 44.68
CA MET A 397 -0.54 -26.56 46.04
C MET A 397 0.48 -27.67 46.36
N SER A 398 1.36 -27.39 47.33
CA SER A 398 1.96 -28.41 48.19
C SER A 398 1.29 -28.36 49.56
N VAL A 399 0.81 -29.52 50.05
CA VAL A 399 0.90 -29.99 51.45
C VAL A 399 1.05 -31.50 51.40
#